data_AF-A0A976QME3-F1
#
_entry.id   AF-A0A976QME3-F1
#
_cell.length_a   1.000
_cell.length_b   1.000
_cell.length_c   1.000
_cell.angle_alpha   90.00
_cell.angle_beta   90.00
_cell.angle_gamma   90.00
#
_symmetry.space_group_name_H-M   'P 1'
#
loop_
_entity.id
_entity.type
_entity.pdbx_description
1 polymer ?
#
loop_
_entity_poly.entity_id
_entity_poly.type
_entity_poly.pdbx_seq_one_letter_code
_entity_poly.pdbx_strand_id
1 'polypeptide(L)'
;MNKRLDKNGFTLVELLVAVALIAAILSMVYGSYFATSKSAQTCKARITVSQQGRKTLEQMARQIRCSYAGTVADRTEKEPVETGSKQTGQKGMILEESTSYFNGNSVAPRGEILHLVTTNKLFGEKEPADGLFEVIYKFDKRASLLSLSQREFVGTVQKTGEKNWRPIAEGVKSLELTFFDGKKWLRSWDFKDKKILPCAVRIEISYEDEDHRQYHYATVANVSCRENGERIQSEKLISVNK
;
A
#
# COMPACT_ATOMS: atom_id res chain seq x y z
N MET A 1 -49.74 -39.08 -67.60
CA MET A 1 -49.12 -39.27 -66.27
C MET A 1 -48.94 -37.89 -65.65
N ASN A 2 -49.99 -37.34 -65.03
CA ASN A 2 -49.97 -35.96 -64.52
C ASN A 2 -49.45 -35.95 -63.09
N LYS A 3 -48.20 -35.49 -62.92
CA LYS A 3 -47.68 -35.09 -61.61
C LYS A 3 -48.42 -33.83 -61.16
N ARG A 4 -49.24 -33.93 -60.11
CA ARG A 4 -49.73 -32.75 -59.40
C ARG A 4 -48.52 -32.10 -58.72
N LEU A 5 -48.22 -30.86 -59.09
CA LEU A 5 -47.30 -30.01 -58.34
C LEU A 5 -48.08 -29.46 -57.14
N ASP A 6 -47.77 -29.95 -55.95
CA ASP A 6 -48.36 -29.46 -54.70
C ASP A 6 -48.03 -27.97 -54.53
N LYS A 7 -49.07 -27.13 -54.61
CA LYS A 7 -48.99 -25.70 -54.34
C LYS A 7 -49.20 -25.47 -52.85
N ASN A 8 -48.15 -25.64 -52.06
CA ASN A 8 -48.14 -25.21 -50.66
C ASN A 8 -47.66 -23.75 -50.60
N GLY A 9 -48.61 -22.81 -50.54
CA GLY A 9 -48.31 -21.41 -50.24
C GLY A 9 -48.09 -21.22 -48.74
N PHE A 10 -47.07 -20.46 -48.35
CA PHE A 10 -46.81 -20.10 -46.96
C PHE A 10 -48.02 -19.36 -46.38
N THR A 11 -48.48 -19.76 -45.19
CA THR A 11 -49.59 -19.06 -44.52
C THR A 11 -49.06 -17.83 -43.80
N LEU A 12 -49.85 -16.74 -43.78
CA LEU A 12 -49.49 -15.52 -43.05
C LEU A 12 -49.27 -15.79 -41.54
N VAL A 13 -49.98 -16.79 -41.01
CA VAL A 13 -49.86 -17.26 -39.62
C VAL A 13 -48.49 -17.90 -39.37
N GLU A 14 -47.96 -18.69 -40.31
CA GLU A 14 -46.64 -19.33 -40.17
C GLU A 14 -45.52 -18.30 -40.10
N LEU A 15 -45.57 -17.26 -40.93
CA LEU A 15 -44.61 -16.16 -40.89
C LEU A 15 -44.71 -15.37 -39.58
N LEU A 16 -45.93 -15.14 -39.08
CA LEU A 16 -46.15 -14.47 -37.80
C LEU A 16 -45.55 -15.27 -36.63
N VAL A 17 -45.81 -16.58 -36.59
CA VAL A 17 -45.27 -17.47 -35.54
C VAL A 17 -43.75 -17.56 -35.63
N ALA A 18 -43.17 -17.66 -36.84
CA ALA A 18 -41.72 -17.70 -37.02
C ALA A 18 -41.05 -16.43 -36.48
N VAL A 19 -41.58 -15.24 -36.82
CA VAL A 19 -41.05 -13.96 -36.32
C VAL A 19 -41.22 -13.85 -34.79
N ALA A 20 -42.35 -14.30 -34.24
CA ALA A 20 -42.56 -14.31 -32.80
C ALA A 20 -41.55 -15.21 -32.06
N LEU A 21 -41.25 -16.40 -32.60
CA LEU A 21 -40.26 -17.30 -32.03
C LEU A 21 -38.84 -16.72 -32.14
N ILE A 22 -38.47 -16.12 -33.26
CA ILE A 22 -37.18 -15.45 -33.44
C ILE A 22 -37.03 -14.32 -32.42
N ALA A 23 -38.04 -13.46 -32.28
CA ALA A 23 -38.02 -12.37 -31.33
C ALA A 23 -37.91 -12.87 -29.87
N ALA A 24 -38.61 -13.95 -29.52
CA ALA A 24 -38.53 -14.57 -28.20
C ALA A 24 -37.12 -15.13 -27.91
N ILE A 25 -36.52 -15.85 -28.87
CA ILE A 25 -35.18 -16.41 -28.75
C ILE A 25 -34.13 -15.29 -28.62
N LEU A 26 -34.19 -14.28 -29.49
CA LEU A 26 -33.26 -13.15 -29.44
C LEU A 26 -33.37 -12.39 -28.11
N SER A 27 -34.59 -12.22 -27.59
CA SER A 27 -34.81 -11.58 -26.29
C SER A 27 -34.16 -12.38 -25.16
N MET A 28 -34.30 -13.71 -25.14
CA MET A 28 -33.68 -14.57 -24.13
C MET A 28 -32.15 -14.52 -24.20
N VAL A 29 -31.59 -14.61 -25.41
CA VAL A 29 -30.14 -14.56 -25.63
C VAL A 29 -29.58 -13.20 -25.23
N TYR A 30 -30.21 -12.11 -25.67
CA TYR A 30 -29.79 -10.75 -25.35
C TYR A 30 -29.91 -10.46 -23.85
N GLY A 31 -31.00 -10.90 -23.20
CA GLY A 31 -31.17 -10.79 -21.76
C GLY A 31 -30.07 -11.50 -20.98
N SER A 32 -29.72 -12.74 -21.37
CA SER A 32 -28.63 -13.51 -20.76
C SER A 32 -27.26 -12.83 -20.95
N TYR A 33 -26.97 -12.37 -22.17
CA TYR A 33 -25.73 -11.64 -22.48
C TYR A 33 -25.62 -10.35 -21.65
N PHE A 34 -26.68 -9.54 -21.60
CA PHE A 34 -26.69 -8.30 -20.85
C PHE A 34 -26.49 -8.53 -19.34
N ALA A 35 -27.21 -9.50 -18.77
CA ALA A 35 -27.06 -9.86 -17.37
C ALA A 35 -25.64 -10.33 -17.03
N THR A 36 -25.04 -11.16 -17.90
CA THR A 36 -23.67 -11.66 -17.73
C THR A 36 -22.64 -10.55 -17.86
N SER A 37 -22.77 -9.69 -18.88
CA SER A 37 -21.86 -8.57 -19.13
C SER A 37 -21.85 -7.58 -17.97
N LYS A 38 -23.05 -7.17 -17.50
CA LYS A 38 -23.20 -6.29 -16.34
C LYS A 38 -22.58 -6.91 -15.08
N SER A 39 -22.84 -8.19 -14.83
CA SER A 39 -22.27 -8.92 -13.69
C SER A 39 -20.74 -8.98 -13.75
N ALA A 40 -20.18 -9.23 -14.94
CA ALA A 40 -18.75 -9.27 -15.14
C ALA A 40 -18.09 -7.90 -14.90
N GLN A 41 -18.72 -6.80 -15.33
CA GLN A 41 -18.21 -5.46 -15.12
C GLN A 41 -18.19 -5.07 -13.63
N THR A 42 -19.27 -5.32 -12.89
CA THR A 42 -19.31 -5.08 -11.44
C THR A 42 -18.29 -5.96 -10.69
N CYS A 43 -18.12 -7.21 -11.12
CA CYS A 43 -17.10 -8.10 -10.56
C CYS A 43 -15.68 -7.56 -10.77
N LYS A 44 -15.37 -7.07 -11.98
CA LYS A 44 -14.06 -6.46 -12.29
C LYS A 44 -13.76 -5.27 -11.41
N ALA A 45 -14.69 -4.32 -11.27
CA ALA A 45 -14.51 -3.14 -10.42
C ALA A 45 -14.16 -3.52 -8.97
N ARG A 46 -14.90 -4.49 -8.40
CA ARG A 46 -14.66 -5.00 -7.04
C ARG A 46 -13.30 -5.66 -6.88
N ILE A 47 -12.89 -6.46 -7.86
CA ILE A 47 -11.56 -7.09 -7.85
C ILE A 47 -10.46 -6.02 -7.85
N THR A 48 -10.61 -4.97 -8.66
CA THR A 48 -9.62 -3.88 -8.75
C THR A 48 -9.46 -3.15 -7.40
N VAL A 49 -10.55 -2.78 -6.74
CA VAL A 49 -10.48 -2.12 -5.41
C VAL A 49 -9.79 -3.01 -4.38
N SER A 50 -10.15 -4.31 -4.34
CA SER A 50 -9.53 -5.24 -3.40
C SER A 50 -8.05 -5.48 -3.69
N GLN A 51 -7.67 -5.58 -4.97
CA GLN A 51 -6.26 -5.75 -5.37
C GLN A 51 -5.44 -4.51 -5.02
N GLN A 52 -5.99 -3.31 -5.27
CA GLN A 52 -5.36 -2.05 -4.92
C GLN A 52 -5.08 -1.99 -3.42
N GLY A 53 -6.09 -2.25 -2.58
CA GLY A 53 -5.92 -2.22 -1.13
C GLY A 53 -4.86 -3.21 -0.62
N ARG A 54 -4.89 -4.46 -1.10
CA ARG A 54 -3.89 -5.47 -0.72
C ARG A 54 -2.48 -5.06 -1.15
N LYS A 55 -2.32 -4.55 -2.39
CA LYS A 55 -1.02 -4.09 -2.91
C LYS A 55 -0.47 -2.93 -2.09
N THR A 56 -1.31 -1.94 -1.77
CA THR A 56 -0.92 -0.79 -0.96
C THR A 56 -0.46 -1.23 0.44
N LEU A 57 -1.23 -2.11 1.10
CA LEU A 57 -0.85 -2.66 2.40
C LEU A 57 0.47 -3.43 2.35
N GLU A 58 0.68 -4.26 1.32
CA GLU A 58 1.91 -5.04 1.15
C GLU A 58 3.13 -4.14 0.91
N GLN A 59 2.98 -3.10 0.08
CA GLN A 59 4.03 -2.10 -0.16
C GLN A 59 4.43 -1.38 1.13
N MET A 60 3.45 -0.89 1.90
CA MET A 60 3.72 -0.24 3.18
C MET A 60 4.35 -1.20 4.18
N ALA A 61 3.79 -2.41 4.33
CA ALA A 61 4.31 -3.42 5.24
C ALA A 61 5.75 -3.82 4.91
N ARG A 62 6.12 -3.90 3.62
CA ARG A 62 7.48 -4.21 3.19
C ARG A 62 8.46 -3.09 3.58
N GLN A 63 8.11 -1.82 3.36
CA GLN A 63 8.96 -0.70 3.78
C GLN A 63 9.10 -0.62 5.30
N ILE A 64 8.01 -0.88 6.04
CA ILE A 64 8.04 -0.92 7.51
C ILE A 64 8.93 -2.06 8.03
N ARG A 65 8.83 -3.27 7.46
CA ARG A 65 9.67 -4.42 7.84
C ARG A 65 11.16 -4.13 7.70
N CYS A 66 11.49 -3.39 6.65
CA CYS A 66 12.85 -2.96 6.33
C CYS A 66 13.17 -1.59 6.93
N SER A 67 12.48 -1.15 7.99
CA SER A 67 12.81 0.11 8.67
C SER A 67 14.17 -0.02 9.35
N TYR A 68 15.00 0.99 9.18
CA TYR A 68 16.35 1.06 9.72
C TYR A 68 16.46 2.24 10.69
N ALA A 69 17.09 2.00 11.83
CA ALA A 69 17.54 3.04 12.73
C ALA A 69 19.05 2.85 12.93
N GLY A 70 19.82 3.90 12.66
CA GLY A 70 21.26 3.88 12.91
C GLY A 70 21.52 3.78 14.40
N THR A 71 22.33 2.82 14.81
CA THR A 71 22.84 2.73 16.18
C THR A 71 24.00 3.71 16.33
N VAL A 72 24.00 4.50 17.41
CA VAL A 72 25.08 5.47 17.74
C VAL A 72 26.47 4.79 17.81
N ALA A 73 26.53 3.47 18.04
CA ALA A 73 27.76 2.70 18.14
C ALA A 73 28.54 2.52 16.82
N ASP A 74 27.89 2.67 15.66
CA ASP A 74 28.45 2.30 14.33
C ASP A 74 29.43 3.34 13.75
N ARG A 75 29.98 4.21 14.61
CA ARG A 75 30.98 5.23 14.24
C ARG A 75 32.30 5.13 15.00
N THR A 76 32.45 4.16 15.91
CA THR A 76 33.66 4.05 16.76
C THR A 76 34.73 3.11 16.20
N GLU A 77 34.47 2.39 15.11
CA GLU A 77 35.48 1.57 14.44
C GLU A 77 35.87 2.21 13.10
N LYS A 78 36.61 3.32 13.17
CA LYS A 78 37.56 3.62 12.11
C LYS A 78 38.89 3.05 12.54
N GLU A 79 39.37 2.07 11.77
CA GLU A 79 40.69 1.49 11.83
C GLU A 79 41.79 2.54 12.06
N PRO A 80 42.85 2.23 12.84
CA PRO A 80 43.96 3.15 13.02
C PRO A 80 44.76 3.23 11.72
N VAL A 81 44.53 4.28 10.93
CA VAL A 81 45.46 4.69 9.88
C VAL A 81 46.67 5.32 10.58
N GLU A 82 47.76 4.56 10.63
CA GLU A 82 49.04 5.07 11.09
C GLU A 82 49.56 6.19 10.18
N THR A 83 49.71 7.35 10.79
CA THR A 83 50.83 8.30 10.70
C THR A 83 51.30 8.76 9.31
N GLY A 84 50.94 10.00 9.00
CA GLY A 84 51.78 10.85 8.15
C GLY A 84 51.13 12.15 7.69
N SER A 85 51.00 13.13 8.59
CA SER A 85 51.17 14.59 8.34
C SER A 85 50.31 15.43 9.28
N LYS A 86 50.98 16.36 9.98
CA LYS A 86 50.37 17.36 10.84
C LYS A 86 49.49 18.31 10.00
N GLN A 87 48.21 18.41 10.33
CA GLN A 87 47.45 19.64 10.16
C GLN A 87 46.27 19.68 11.13
N THR A 88 46.35 20.67 12.01
CA THR A 88 45.30 21.17 12.89
C THR A 88 44.04 21.50 12.09
N GLY A 89 42.95 20.78 12.33
CA GLY A 89 41.65 21.04 11.74
C GLY A 89 40.56 20.51 12.66
N GLN A 90 39.77 21.43 13.22
CA GLN A 90 38.65 21.24 14.14
C GLN A 90 37.96 19.86 14.07
N LYS A 91 38.00 19.16 15.21
CA LYS A 91 37.13 18.04 15.57
C LYS A 91 35.68 18.53 15.52
N GLY A 92 35.07 18.42 14.35
CA GLY A 92 33.66 18.71 14.11
C GLY A 92 32.80 17.79 14.98
N MET A 93 32.27 18.34 16.05
CA MET A 93 31.21 17.78 16.88
C MET A 93 29.97 17.64 15.98
N ILE A 94 29.80 16.48 15.34
CA ILE A 94 28.63 16.21 14.50
C ILE A 94 27.45 16.06 15.46
N LEU A 95 26.52 17.02 15.45
CA LEU A 95 25.28 17.00 16.22
C LEU A 95 24.54 15.67 16.02
N GLU A 96 24.57 14.81 17.03
CA GLU A 96 23.84 13.54 17.12
C GLU A 96 22.32 13.72 17.37
N GLU A 97 21.81 14.96 17.44
CA GLU A 97 20.48 15.24 18.01
C GLU A 97 19.33 15.43 16.99
N SER A 98 19.56 15.35 15.69
CA SER A 98 18.53 15.80 14.72
C SER A 98 17.94 14.72 13.81
N THR A 99 18.56 13.56 13.69
CA THR A 99 18.13 12.56 12.69
C THR A 99 16.94 11.77 13.19
N SER A 100 15.81 11.93 12.51
CA SER A 100 14.60 11.19 12.82
C SER A 100 14.46 9.98 11.91
N TYR A 101 14.53 8.78 12.49
CA TYR A 101 14.52 7.52 11.74
C TYR A 101 13.12 6.97 11.54
N PHE A 102 12.18 7.28 12.44
CA PHE A 102 10.83 6.76 12.39
C PHE A 102 9.85 7.65 13.17
N ASN A 103 8.86 8.22 12.50
CA ASN A 103 7.73 8.88 13.18
C ASN A 103 6.43 8.44 12.57
N GLY A 104 5.44 8.20 13.41
CA GLY A 104 4.10 7.83 12.99
C GLY A 104 3.06 8.61 13.76
N ASN A 105 2.15 9.27 13.05
CA ASN A 105 1.00 9.93 13.65
C ASN A 105 -0.15 10.01 12.65
N SER A 106 -1.17 9.17 12.85
CA SER A 106 -2.36 9.12 11.99
C SER A 106 -3.17 10.43 11.96
N VAL A 107 -2.92 11.37 12.88
CA VAL A 107 -3.66 12.64 13.03
C VAL A 107 -2.76 13.86 12.78
N ALA A 108 -1.65 13.68 12.06
CA ALA A 108 -0.73 14.78 11.79
C ALA A 108 -1.42 15.93 11.02
N PRO A 109 -1.22 17.21 11.41
CA PRO A 109 -1.92 18.36 10.84
C PRO A 109 -1.63 18.61 9.34
N ARG A 110 -0.53 18.06 8.81
CA ARG A 110 -0.16 18.14 7.39
C ARG A 110 -0.57 16.91 6.57
N GLY A 111 -1.22 15.94 7.21
CA GLY A 111 -1.53 14.63 6.62
C GLY A 111 -0.31 13.70 6.47
N GLU A 112 0.89 14.11 6.92
CA GLU A 112 2.08 13.26 6.92
C GLU A 112 1.98 12.24 8.06
N ILE A 113 1.52 11.04 7.74
CA ILE A 113 1.12 10.04 8.73
C ILE A 113 2.26 9.13 9.18
N LEU A 114 3.29 8.97 8.34
CA LEU A 114 4.41 8.06 8.58
C LEU A 114 5.65 8.57 7.88
N HIS A 115 6.74 8.63 8.64
CA HIS A 115 8.09 8.92 8.19
C HIS A 115 8.97 7.78 8.65
N LEU A 116 9.76 7.21 7.77
CA LEU A 116 10.69 6.14 8.11
C LEU A 116 11.92 6.15 7.21
N VAL A 117 13.03 5.66 7.74
CA VAL A 117 14.21 5.30 6.95
C VAL A 117 14.15 3.81 6.67
N THR A 118 14.32 3.39 5.43
CA THR A 118 14.26 1.99 5.01
C THR A 118 15.32 1.64 3.98
N THR A 119 15.76 0.38 3.97
CA THR A 119 16.58 -0.17 2.88
C THR A 119 15.75 -0.52 1.64
N ASN A 120 14.41 -0.51 1.73
CA ASN A 120 13.55 -0.90 0.63
C ASN A 120 13.09 0.29 -0.22
N LYS A 121 13.66 0.39 -1.42
CA LYS A 121 13.26 1.33 -2.48
C LYS A 121 11.96 0.88 -3.15
N LEU A 122 10.94 1.74 -3.19
CA LEU A 122 9.70 1.50 -3.93
C LEU A 122 9.76 2.03 -5.38
N PHE A 123 10.50 3.13 -5.60
CA PHE A 123 10.61 3.79 -6.91
C PHE A 123 12.06 4.03 -7.33
N GLY A 124 12.38 3.81 -8.61
CA GLY A 124 13.65 4.11 -9.28
C GLY A 124 14.18 2.91 -10.08
N GLU A 125 15.31 3.07 -10.76
CA GLU A 125 15.91 2.04 -11.62
C GLU A 125 16.22 0.75 -10.84
N LYS A 126 16.11 -0.40 -11.55
CA LYS A 126 16.19 -1.78 -11.02
C LYS A 126 17.58 -2.21 -10.54
N GLU A 127 18.56 -1.33 -10.63
CA GLU A 127 19.86 -1.52 -9.99
C GLU A 127 19.65 -1.88 -8.51
N PRO A 128 20.45 -2.81 -7.94
CA PRO A 128 20.40 -3.08 -6.51
C PRO A 128 20.52 -1.73 -5.80
N ALA A 129 19.48 -1.40 -5.03
CA ALA A 129 19.38 -0.11 -4.37
C ALA A 129 20.42 -0.10 -3.24
N ASP A 130 21.64 0.31 -3.56
CA ASP A 130 22.70 0.45 -2.58
C ASP A 130 22.42 1.75 -1.80
N GLY A 131 22.03 1.61 -0.53
CA GLY A 131 21.77 2.73 0.36
C GLY A 131 20.48 2.68 1.16
N LEU A 132 20.30 3.72 1.96
CA LEU A 132 19.13 3.95 2.79
C LEU A 132 18.23 4.98 2.11
N PHE A 133 16.92 4.83 2.28
CA PHE A 133 15.92 5.72 1.72
C PHE A 133 15.05 6.31 2.81
N GLU A 134 14.81 7.61 2.72
CA GLU A 134 13.81 8.29 3.53
C GLU A 134 12.47 8.25 2.79
N VAL A 135 11.45 7.74 3.49
CA VAL A 135 10.11 7.48 2.98
C VAL A 135 9.12 8.24 3.85
N ILE A 136 8.28 9.06 3.21
CA ILE A 136 7.24 9.84 3.88
C ILE A 136 5.91 9.55 3.22
N TYR A 137 4.97 9.02 3.98
CA TYR A 137 3.58 8.85 3.56
C TYR A 137 2.74 10.04 3.97
N LYS A 138 1.93 10.51 3.03
CA LYS A 138 0.93 11.53 3.24
C LYS A 138 -0.43 11.00 2.84
N PHE A 139 -1.38 11.05 3.77
CA PHE A 139 -2.77 10.73 3.51
C PHE A 139 -3.61 12.00 3.55
N ASP A 140 -4.25 12.30 2.41
CA ASP A 140 -5.23 13.38 2.30
C ASP A 140 -6.64 12.78 2.29
N LYS A 141 -7.34 12.93 3.43
CA LYS A 141 -8.70 12.43 3.60
C LYS A 141 -9.73 13.14 2.70
N ARG A 142 -9.48 14.38 2.28
CA ARG A 142 -10.40 15.13 1.40
C ARG A 142 -10.23 14.70 -0.05
N ALA A 143 -8.99 14.49 -0.47
CA ALA A 143 -8.68 13.98 -1.81
C ALA A 143 -8.80 12.44 -1.92
N SER A 144 -9.05 11.73 -0.82
CA SER A 144 -9.03 10.26 -0.73
C SER A 144 -7.74 9.66 -1.33
N LEU A 145 -6.63 10.37 -1.13
CA LEU A 145 -5.36 10.12 -1.81
C LEU A 145 -4.27 9.79 -0.81
N LEU A 146 -3.65 8.63 -0.98
CA LEU A 146 -2.42 8.26 -0.31
C LEU A 146 -1.25 8.50 -1.26
N SER A 147 -0.32 9.35 -0.82
CA SER A 147 0.88 9.70 -1.55
C SER A 147 2.13 9.31 -0.79
N LEU A 148 3.19 9.00 -1.51
CA LEU A 148 4.51 8.68 -0.99
C LEU A 148 5.54 9.62 -1.59
N SER A 149 6.41 10.17 -0.74
CA SER A 149 7.66 10.79 -1.16
C SER A 149 8.82 9.91 -0.72
N GLN A 150 9.75 9.67 -1.63
CA GLN A 150 10.94 8.86 -1.38
C GLN A 150 12.18 9.58 -1.89
N ARG A 151 13.24 9.62 -1.07
CA ARG A 151 14.55 10.14 -1.44
C ARG A 151 15.67 9.32 -0.78
N GLU A 152 16.89 9.48 -1.27
CA GLU A 152 18.06 8.89 -0.61
C GLU A 152 18.29 9.53 0.75
N PHE A 153 18.66 8.71 1.72
CA PHE A 153 18.93 9.13 3.09
C PHE A 153 20.41 9.44 3.25
N VAL A 154 20.73 10.73 3.42
CA VAL A 154 22.12 11.23 3.54
C VAL A 154 22.54 11.44 5.00
N GLY A 155 21.79 10.89 5.97
CA GLY A 155 22.12 10.97 7.41
C GLY A 155 22.01 12.36 8.05
N THR A 156 21.82 13.42 7.26
CA THR A 156 21.59 14.79 7.70
C THR A 156 20.15 15.19 7.38
N VAL A 157 19.52 15.94 8.30
CA VAL A 157 18.21 16.54 8.02
C VAL A 157 18.42 17.62 6.96
N GLN A 158 18.30 17.27 5.68
CA GLN A 158 18.03 18.25 4.65
C GLN A 158 16.62 18.79 4.91
N LYS A 159 16.54 19.85 5.73
CA LYS A 159 15.42 20.78 5.67
C LYS A 159 15.47 21.37 4.27
N THR A 160 14.37 21.24 3.52
CA THR A 160 14.13 21.96 2.26
C THR A 160 14.67 21.31 0.99
N GLY A 161 14.44 20.01 0.79
CA GLY A 161 14.28 19.46 -0.55
C GLY A 161 12.79 19.44 -0.92
N GLU A 162 12.43 19.80 -2.15
CA GLU A 162 11.07 19.67 -2.64
C GLU A 162 10.67 18.18 -2.58
N LYS A 163 9.64 17.87 -1.77
CA LYS A 163 9.14 16.50 -1.65
C LYS A 163 8.40 16.16 -2.94
N ASN A 164 8.99 15.30 -3.76
CA ASN A 164 8.31 14.76 -4.92
C ASN A 164 7.26 13.75 -4.45
N TRP A 165 6.00 14.17 -4.39
CA TRP A 165 4.86 13.35 -3.97
C TRP A 165 4.35 12.52 -5.15
N ARG A 166 4.30 11.20 -4.96
CA ARG A 166 3.71 10.28 -5.95
C ARG A 166 2.47 9.62 -5.38
N PRO A 167 1.35 9.57 -6.12
CA PRO A 167 0.17 8.85 -5.68
C PRO A 167 0.46 7.35 -5.64
N ILE A 168 0.07 6.67 -4.56
CA ILE A 168 0.22 5.21 -4.40
C ILE A 168 -1.12 4.48 -4.24
N ALA A 169 -2.15 5.18 -3.76
CA ALA A 169 -3.52 4.67 -3.71
C ALA A 169 -4.53 5.82 -3.76
N GLU A 170 -5.59 5.61 -4.52
CA GLU A 170 -6.73 6.51 -4.66
C GLU A 170 -7.98 5.86 -4.08
N GLY A 171 -9.00 6.65 -3.75
CA GLY A 171 -10.25 6.13 -3.19
C GLY A 171 -10.11 5.62 -1.75
N VAL A 172 -9.04 5.99 -1.05
CA VAL A 172 -8.82 5.61 0.35
C VAL A 172 -9.70 6.46 1.27
N LYS A 173 -10.67 5.86 1.95
CA LYS A 173 -11.61 6.54 2.84
C LYS A 173 -11.03 6.82 4.21
N SER A 174 -10.32 5.83 4.76
CA SER A 174 -9.62 5.94 6.04
C SER A 174 -8.32 5.16 5.99
N LEU A 175 -7.32 5.68 6.71
CA LEU A 175 -6.04 5.03 6.94
C LEU A 175 -5.62 5.29 8.37
N GLU A 176 -5.43 4.23 9.14
CA GLU A 176 -5.01 4.28 10.52
C GLU A 176 -3.73 3.46 10.73
N LEU A 177 -2.81 4.05 11.47
CA LEU A 177 -1.57 3.43 11.90
C LEU A 177 -1.54 3.32 13.43
N THR A 178 -1.20 2.14 13.93
CA THR A 178 -0.87 1.93 15.33
C THR A 178 0.44 1.18 15.49
N PHE A 179 1.15 1.46 16.57
CA PHE A 179 2.55 1.09 16.78
C PHE A 179 2.68 0.29 18.07
N PHE A 180 3.25 -0.90 18.00
CA PHE A 180 3.44 -1.78 19.15
C PHE A 180 4.78 -1.50 19.82
N ASP A 181 4.80 -1.15 21.10
CA ASP A 181 6.05 -0.92 21.85
C ASP A 181 6.71 -2.22 22.36
N GLY A 182 6.00 -3.34 22.27
CA GLY A 182 6.35 -4.63 22.88
C GLY A 182 5.37 -5.04 23.98
N LYS A 183 4.55 -4.11 24.48
CA LYS A 183 3.53 -4.35 25.53
C LYS A 183 2.15 -3.89 25.10
N LYS A 184 2.04 -2.70 24.49
CA LYS A 184 0.78 -2.06 24.09
C LYS A 184 0.86 -1.42 22.70
N TRP A 185 -0.31 -1.27 22.10
CA TRP A 185 -0.50 -0.54 20.85
C TRP A 185 -0.69 0.96 21.14
N LEU A 186 0.09 1.80 20.46
CA LEU A 186 0.08 3.26 20.56
C LEU A 186 -0.41 3.87 19.24
N ARG A 187 -1.07 5.03 19.30
CA ARG A 187 -1.56 5.74 18.10
C ARG A 187 -0.53 6.68 17.47
N SER A 188 0.54 6.97 18.21
CA SER A 188 1.67 7.75 17.73
C SER A 188 2.98 7.13 18.15
N TRP A 189 4.02 7.39 17.37
CA TRP A 189 5.39 7.01 17.63
C TRP A 189 6.32 8.13 17.22
N ASP A 190 7.21 8.54 18.13
CA ASP A 190 8.29 9.48 17.84
C ASP A 190 9.61 8.83 18.23
N PHE A 191 10.50 8.65 17.25
CA PHE A 191 11.81 8.05 17.49
C PHE A 191 12.72 8.99 18.29
N LYS A 192 12.56 10.31 18.21
CA LYS A 192 13.40 11.24 18.98
C LYS A 192 13.21 11.06 20.48
N ASP A 193 11.97 10.83 20.89
CA ASP A 193 11.61 10.63 22.28
C ASP A 193 11.99 9.22 22.77
N LYS A 194 11.66 8.20 21.97
CA LYS A 194 11.81 6.80 22.39
C LYS A 194 13.19 6.21 22.13
N LYS A 195 13.91 6.73 21.12
CA LYS A 195 15.19 6.21 20.59
C LYS A 195 15.16 4.73 20.18
N ILE A 196 13.96 4.15 20.03
CA ILE A 196 13.74 2.77 19.61
C ILE A 196 12.68 2.72 18.50
N LEU A 197 12.81 1.74 17.61
CA LEU A 197 11.78 1.42 16.62
C LEU A 197 10.61 0.66 17.27
N PRO A 198 9.38 0.80 16.75
CA PRO A 198 8.26 -0.03 17.21
C PRO A 198 8.52 -1.49 16.86
N CYS A 199 8.05 -2.43 17.69
CA CYS A 199 8.12 -3.88 17.39
C CYS A 199 7.34 -4.23 16.12
N ALA A 200 6.16 -3.64 15.98
CA ALA A 200 5.27 -3.88 14.87
C ALA A 200 4.42 -2.64 14.61
N VAL A 201 3.98 -2.50 13.37
CA VAL A 201 3.04 -1.47 12.95
C VAL A 201 1.83 -2.15 12.35
N ARG A 202 0.65 -1.81 12.84
CA ARG A 202 -0.61 -2.22 12.25
C ARG A 202 -1.09 -1.11 11.33
N ILE A 203 -1.44 -1.50 10.11
CA ILE A 203 -1.91 -0.63 9.05
C ILE A 203 -3.34 -1.07 8.74
N GLU A 204 -4.28 -0.15 8.87
CA GLU A 204 -5.69 -0.37 8.60
C GLU A 204 -6.14 0.62 7.54
N ILE A 205 -6.65 0.13 6.42
CA ILE A 205 -7.09 0.95 5.30
C ILE A 205 -8.53 0.56 4.93
N SER A 206 -9.35 1.56 4.61
CA SER A 206 -10.72 1.32 4.16
C SER A 206 -10.96 2.00 2.82
N TYR A 207 -11.60 1.28 1.90
CA TYR A 207 -12.05 1.77 0.60
C TYR A 207 -13.57 1.84 0.56
N GLU A 208 -14.11 2.73 -0.25
CA GLU A 208 -15.55 2.85 -0.51
C GLU A 208 -15.78 2.68 -2.01
N ASP A 209 -16.64 1.75 -2.39
CA ASP A 209 -17.06 1.52 -3.79
C ASP A 209 -18.21 2.47 -4.17
N GLU A 210 -18.55 2.54 -5.46
CA GLU A 210 -19.64 3.38 -6.01
C GLU A 210 -21.00 3.06 -5.34
N ASP A 211 -21.19 1.81 -4.90
CA ASP A 211 -22.37 1.35 -4.14
C ASP A 211 -22.36 1.77 -2.65
N HIS A 212 -21.46 2.68 -2.22
CA HIS A 212 -21.21 3.06 -0.82
C HIS A 212 -20.82 1.88 0.11
N ARG A 213 -20.33 0.79 -0.49
CA ARG A 213 -19.87 -0.38 0.26
C ARG A 213 -18.47 -0.13 0.77
N GLN A 214 -18.28 -0.31 2.06
CA GLN A 214 -16.98 -0.14 2.69
C GLN A 214 -16.23 -1.48 2.75
N TYR A 215 -15.00 -1.48 2.24
CA TYR A 215 -14.08 -2.61 2.30
C TYR A 215 -12.93 -2.26 3.24
N HIS A 216 -12.81 -3.01 4.33
CA HIS A 216 -11.76 -2.83 5.31
C HIS A 216 -10.66 -3.87 5.13
N TYR A 217 -9.41 -3.41 5.11
CA TYR A 217 -8.24 -4.27 5.03
C TYR A 217 -7.23 -3.86 6.10
N ALA A 218 -6.65 -4.86 6.77
CA ALA A 218 -5.66 -4.65 7.80
C ALA A 218 -4.45 -5.56 7.59
N THR A 219 -3.27 -5.08 7.95
CA THR A 219 -2.06 -5.91 8.03
C THR A 219 -1.18 -5.47 9.20
N VAL A 220 -0.35 -6.39 9.70
CA VAL A 220 0.65 -6.11 10.73
C VAL A 220 2.04 -6.37 10.14
N ALA A 221 2.90 -5.36 10.24
CA ALA A 221 4.27 -5.38 9.78
C ALA A 221 5.22 -5.35 10.98
N ASN A 222 5.93 -6.46 11.21
CA ASN A 222 6.97 -6.53 12.23
C ASN A 222 8.23 -5.80 11.76
N VAL A 223 8.90 -5.06 12.63
CA VAL A 223 10.12 -4.33 12.29
C VAL A 223 11.34 -5.20 12.65
N SER A 224 12.13 -5.57 11.64
CA SER A 224 13.20 -6.57 11.80
C SER A 224 14.46 -6.04 12.51
N CYS A 225 14.72 -4.74 12.45
CA CYS A 225 15.97 -4.14 12.97
C CYS A 225 15.96 -3.84 14.48
N ARG A 226 15.09 -4.48 15.28
CA ARG A 226 15.14 -4.35 16.74
C ARG A 226 16.22 -5.29 17.28
N GLU A 227 17.19 -4.75 18.01
CA GLU A 227 18.11 -5.57 18.79
C GLU A 227 17.30 -6.54 19.65
N ASN A 228 17.66 -7.81 19.52
CA ASN A 228 16.87 -8.97 19.85
C ASN A 228 16.53 -9.01 21.35
N GLY A 229 15.26 -8.84 21.66
CA GLY A 229 14.67 -9.11 22.97
C GLY A 229 13.33 -9.78 22.77
N GLU A 230 13.38 -11.10 22.59
CA GLU A 230 12.24 -12.04 22.50
C GLU A 230 11.45 -12.04 21.18
N ARG A 231 11.65 -13.12 20.41
CA ARG A 231 10.75 -13.59 19.36
C ARG A 231 9.34 -13.74 19.94
N ILE A 232 8.48 -12.75 19.73
CA ILE A 232 7.04 -12.94 19.94
C ILE A 232 6.54 -13.86 18.83
N GLN A 233 6.15 -15.07 19.23
CA GLN A 233 5.52 -16.08 18.38
C GLN A 233 4.30 -15.48 17.68
N SER A 234 4.25 -15.63 16.35
CA SER A 234 3.08 -15.33 15.54
C SER A 234 1.90 -16.19 15.98
N GLU A 235 1.03 -15.69 16.85
CA GLU A 235 -0.33 -16.21 16.96
C GLU A 235 -1.13 -15.73 15.76
N LYS A 236 -1.20 -16.62 14.77
CA LYS A 236 -2.09 -16.56 13.63
C LYS A 236 -3.52 -16.77 14.14
N LEU A 237 -4.17 -15.70 14.58
CA LEU A 237 -5.62 -15.69 14.84
C LEU A 237 -6.37 -15.76 13.49
N ILE A 238 -6.54 -16.98 12.99
CA ILE A 238 -7.57 -17.28 11.99
C ILE A 238 -8.87 -17.44 12.79
N SER A 239 -9.68 -16.38 12.83
CA SER A 239 -11.08 -16.52 13.25
C SER A 239 -11.84 -17.13 12.08
N VAL A 240 -12.08 -18.45 12.15
CA VAL A 240 -13.13 -19.12 11.37
C VAL A 240 -14.40 -18.99 12.20
N ASN A 241 -15.32 -18.14 11.74
CA ASN A 241 -16.66 -18.11 12.31
C ASN A 241 -17.45 -19.30 11.75
N LYS A 242 -18.10 -20.03 12.64
CA LYS A 242 -19.00 -21.16 12.34
C LYS A 242 -20.41 -20.64 12.11
#